data_AF-A0A8W8IJ93-F1
#
_entry.id   AF-A0A8W8IJ93-F1
#
_cell.length_a   1.000
_cell.length_b   1.000
_cell.length_c   1.000
_cell.angle_alpha   90.00
_cell.angle_beta   90.00
_cell.angle_gamma   90.00
#
_symmetry.space_group_name_H-M   'P 1'
#
loop_
_entity.id
_entity.type
_entity.pdbx_description
1 polymer ?
#
loop_
_entity_poly.entity_id
_entity_poly.type
_entity_poly.pdbx_seq_one_letter_code
_entity_poly.pdbx_strand_id
1 'polypeptide(L)' 'VNVTFPQFEGQLKIYLLSAPNQNLKSRFVNLNGITLEMTSDTSLPELTPRSGPNLLFLPPFSYVFIVADNKIYSKSCLDT' A
#
# COMPACT_ATOMS: atom_id res chain seq x y z
N VAL A 1 -10.53 8.93 -1.32
CA VAL A 1 -9.82 10.21 -1.05
C VAL A 1 -8.49 10.17 -1.76
N ASN A 2 -8.11 11.24 -2.46
CA ASN A 2 -6.76 11.31 -3.03
C ASN A 2 -5.79 11.75 -1.93
N VAL A 3 -4.78 10.92 -1.69
CA VAL A 3 -3.72 11.21 -0.73
C VAL A 3 -2.44 11.42 -1.51
N THR A 4 -1.83 12.58 -1.33
CA THR A 4 -0.53 12.92 -1.91
C THR A 4 0.53 12.85 -0.82
N PHE A 5 1.68 12.28 -1.15
CA PHE A 5 2.84 12.23 -0.26
C PHE A 5 3.94 13.13 -0.82
N PRO A 6 3.84 14.46 -0.62
CA PRO A 6 4.68 15.43 -1.31
C PRO A 6 6.17 15.32 -0.96
N GLN A 7 6.50 14.79 0.23
CA GLN A 7 7.88 14.57 0.67
C GLN A 7 8.60 13.43 -0.05
N PHE A 8 7.89 12.66 -0.89
CA PHE A 8 8.44 11.53 -1.61
C PHE A 8 8.49 11.80 -3.12
N GLU A 9 9.70 11.75 -3.69
CA GLU A 9 9.96 11.79 -5.13
C GLU A 9 10.23 10.40 -5.75
N GLY A 10 9.46 10.01 -6.76
CA GLY A 10 9.70 8.76 -7.50
C GLY A 10 8.67 7.66 -7.22
N GLN A 11 9.03 6.41 -7.53
CA GLN A 11 8.13 5.27 -7.37
C GLN A 11 8.08 4.78 -5.93
N LEU A 12 6.87 4.65 -5.41
CA LEU A 12 6.57 4.11 -4.09
C LEU A 12 6.11 2.66 -4.19
N LYS A 13 6.45 1.86 -3.17
CA LYS A 13 5.89 0.52 -2.97
C LYS A 13 4.64 0.64 -2.11
N ILE A 14 3.50 0.26 -2.67
CA ILE A 14 2.18 0.45 -2.06
C ILE A 14 1.57 -0.91 -1.69
N TYR A 15 1.04 -0.99 -0.48
CA TYR A 15 0.35 -2.15 0.08
C TYR A 15 -1.03 -1.70 0.59
N LEU A 16 -2.03 -1.74 -0.28
CA LEU A 16 -3.41 -1.35 0.04
C LEU A 16 -4.20 -2.56 0.56
N LEU A 17 -4.74 -2.46 1.76
CA LEU A 17 -5.64 -3.43 2.36
C LEU A 17 -7.09 -2.99 2.19
N SER A 18 -7.91 -3.86 1.61
CA SER A 18 -9.34 -3.60 1.37
C SER A 18 -10.18 -4.84 1.60
N ALA A 19 -11.42 -4.66 2.02
CA ALA A 19 -12.38 -5.74 2.09
C ALA A 19 -12.79 -6.22 0.68
N PRO A 20 -12.93 -7.55 0.45
CA PRO A 20 -13.48 -8.07 -0.79
C PRO A 20 -14.88 -7.50 -1.06
N ASN A 21 -15.11 -7.03 -2.29
CA ASN A 21 -16.40 -6.48 -2.71
C ASN A 21 -16.96 -5.39 -1.78
N GLN A 22 -16.08 -4.64 -1.10
CA GLN A 22 -16.44 -3.59 -0.13
C GLN A 22 -17.24 -4.11 1.09
N ASN A 23 -17.25 -5.42 1.33
CA ASN A 23 -17.92 -6.01 2.48
C ASN A 23 -17.06 -5.89 3.74
N LEU A 24 -17.22 -4.81 4.50
CA LEU A 24 -16.45 -4.54 5.72
C LEU A 24 -16.64 -5.60 6.84
N LYS A 25 -17.64 -6.47 6.74
CA LYS A 25 -17.86 -7.60 7.67
C LYS A 25 -17.15 -8.89 7.22
N SER A 26 -16.47 -8.86 6.08
CA SER A 26 -15.69 -9.98 5.56
C SER A 26 -14.61 -10.41 6.57
N ARG A 27 -14.39 -11.72 6.66
CA ARG A 27 -13.25 -12.30 7.41
C ARG A 27 -11.98 -12.40 6.55
N PHE A 28 -12.11 -12.14 5.26
CA PHE A 28 -11.02 -12.10 4.29
C PHE A 28 -10.64 -10.65 3.99
N VAL A 29 -9.37 -10.45 3.63
CA VAL A 29 -8.80 -9.15 3.25
C VAL A 29 -8.05 -9.30 1.93
N ASN A 30 -8.13 -8.26 1.09
CA ASN A 30 -7.37 -8.18 -0.14
C ASN A 30 -6.16 -7.27 0.07
N LEU A 31 -4.99 -7.71 -0.40
CA LEU A 31 -3.82 -6.88 -0.62
C LEU A 31 -3.74 -6.48 -2.08
N ASN A 32 -3.77 -5.18 -2.37
CA ASN A 32 -3.69 -4.64 -3.73
C ASN A 32 -4.71 -5.27 -4.72
N GLY A 33 -5.87 -5.69 -4.20
CA GLY A 33 -6.93 -6.32 -4.98
C GLY A 33 -6.92 -7.86 -4.99
N ILE A 34 -5.89 -8.51 -4.45
CA ILE A 34 -5.75 -9.97 -4.38
C ILE A 34 -6.05 -10.45 -2.97
N THR A 35 -6.92 -11.44 -2.80
CA THR A 35 -7.23 -12.03 -1.49
C THR A 35 -5.98 -12.64 -0.87
N LEU A 36 -5.69 -12.30 0.39
CA LEU A 36 -4.60 -12.92 1.14
C LEU A 36 -5.05 -14.24 1.72
N GLU A 37 -4.39 -15.31 1.31
CA GLU A 37 -4.60 -16.67 1.79
C GLU A 37 -3.24 -17.36 1.94
N MET A 38 -3.15 -18.31 2.88
CA MET A 38 -1.94 -19.13 2.96
C MET A 38 -1.76 -19.93 1.68
N THR A 39 -0.52 -20.10 1.23
CA THR A 39 -0.22 -20.89 0.03
C THR A 39 -0.25 -22.39 0.32
N SER A 40 -0.04 -22.77 1.57
CA SER A 40 -0.25 -24.11 2.13
C SER A 40 -0.42 -24.02 3.63
N ASP A 41 -0.68 -25.16 4.30
CA ASP A 41 -0.80 -25.24 5.76
C ASP A 41 0.44 -24.76 6.54
N THR A 42 1.59 -24.64 5.86
CA THR A 42 2.87 -24.25 6.49
C THR A 42 3.52 -23.01 5.87
N SER A 43 2.91 -22.41 4.85
CA SER A 43 3.53 -21.32 4.08
C SER A 43 2.62 -20.11 3.94
N LEU A 44 3.18 -18.95 4.26
CA LEU A 44 2.54 -17.66 4.05
C LEU A 44 2.62 -17.25 2.58
N PRO A 45 1.68 -16.43 2.08
CA PRO A 45 1.80 -15.85 0.75
C PRO A 45 2.90 -14.78 0.72
N GLU A 46 3.49 -14.58 -0.46
CA GLU A 46 4.31 -13.41 -0.69
C GLU A 46 3.43 -12.14 -0.70
N LEU A 47 3.91 -11.07 -0.08
CA LEU A 47 3.23 -9.78 -0.08
C LEU A 47 3.81 -8.90 -1.19
N THR A 48 3.18 -8.93 -2.36
CA THR A 48 3.66 -8.19 -3.53
C THR A 48 3.19 -6.72 -3.50
N PRO A 49 4.12 -5.74 -3.50
CA PRO A 49 3.74 -4.34 -3.61
C PRO A 49 3.23 -4.01 -5.01
N ARG A 50 2.40 -2.98 -5.10
CA ARG A 50 2.17 -2.27 -6.35
C ARG A 50 3.09 -1.06 -6.42
N SER A 51 3.88 -0.92 -7.48
CA SER A 51 4.59 0.33 -7.75
C SER A 51 3.60 1.42 -8.13
N GLY A 52 3.73 2.61 -7.54
CA GLY A 52 2.84 3.72 -7.84
C GLY A 52 3.50 5.09 -7.64
N PRO A 53 2.86 6.16 -8.15
CA PRO A 53 3.31 7.52 -7.92
C PRO A 53 3.06 7.95 -6.47
N ASN A 54 3.55 9.13 -6.11
CA ASN A 54 3.30 9.76 -4.81
C ASN A 54 1.86 10.27 -4.62
N LEU A 55 0.99 10.09 -5.61
CA LEU A 55 -0.45 10.32 -5.53
C LEU A 55 -1.17 8.97 -5.54
N LEU A 56 -1.94 8.68 -4.49
CA LEU A 56 -2.70 7.46 -4.35
C LEU A 56 -4.18 7.75 -4.12
N PHE A 57 -5.05 7.12 -4.90
CA PHE A 57 -6.46 7.01 -4.54
C PHE A 57 -6.62 5.98 -3.42
N LEU A 58 -7.05 6.43 -2.24
CA LEU A 58 -7.39 5.59 -1.11
C LEU A 58 -8.92 5.37 -1.08
N PRO A 59 -9.41 4.14 -1.32
CA PRO A 59 -10.82 3.82 -1.18
C PRO A 59 -11.34 4.11 0.25
N PRO A 60 -12.62 4.42 0.43
CA PRO A 60 -13.18 4.59 1.77
C PRO A 60 -13.05 3.30 2.60
N PHE A 61 -12.88 3.44 3.91
CA PHE A 61 -12.76 2.34 4.87
C PHE A 61 -11.66 1.30 4.52
N SER A 62 -10.54 1.80 4.00
CA SER A 62 -9.36 0.99 3.66
C SER A 62 -8.13 1.49 4.41
N TYR A 63 -7.08 0.66 4.45
CA TYR A 63 -5.80 0.97 5.08
C TYR A 63 -4.68 0.79 4.07
N VAL A 64 -3.61 1.59 4.16
CA VAL A 64 -2.48 1.49 3.24
C VAL A 64 -1.15 1.60 3.98
N PHE A 65 -0.20 0.77 3.57
CA PHE A 65 1.22 0.93 3.90
C PHE A 65 1.97 1.39 2.66
N ILE A 66 2.91 2.30 2.87
CA ILE A 66 3.70 2.91 1.79
C ILE A 66 5.15 2.85 2.21
N VAL A 67 5.98 2.31 1.32
CA VAL A 67 7.42 2.23 1.50
C VAL A 67 8.07 3.04 0.38
N ALA A 68 8.76 4.10 0.79
CA ALA A 68 9.66 4.85 -0.07
C ALA A 68 11.07 4.27 0.07
N ASP A 69 11.79 4.09 -1.04
CA ASP A 69 13.20 3.72 -0.96
C ASP A 69 14.03 4.92 -0.46
N ASN A 70 15.11 4.68 0.30
CA ASN A 70 15.92 5.70 1.01
C ASN A 70 16.48 6.87 0.16
N LYS A 71 16.27 6.88 -1.16
CA LYS A 71 16.73 7.93 -2.08
C LYS A 71 15.66 8.99 -2.40
N ILE A 72 14.49 8.90 -1.78
CA ILE A 72 13.25 9.56 -2.21
C ILE A 72 12.86 10.76 -1.32
N TYR A 73 13.61 11.04 -0.24
CA TYR A 73 13.42 12.27 0.54
C TYR A 73 13.87 13.47 -0.31
N SER A 74 12.97 14.43 -0.51
CA SER A 74 13.36 15.69 -1.18
C SER A 74 14.43 16.39 -0.35
N LYS A 75 15.44 16.92 -1.03
CA LYS A 75 16.60 17.60 -0.43
C LYS A 75 16.22 18.74 0.53
N SER A 76 15.02 19.29 0.38
CA SER A 76 14.42 20.33 1.22
C SER A 76 14.12 19.93 2.67
N CYS A 77 14.27 18.66 3.05
CA CYS A 77 14.17 18.21 4.45
C CYS A 77 15.54 18.04 5.15
N LEU A 78 16.66 18.18 4.43
CA LEU A 78 18.01 17.96 4.96
C LEU A 78 18.81 19.25 5.17
N ASP A 79 18.25 20.41 4.84
CA ASP A 79 18.85 21.72 5.14
C ASP A 79 18.37 22.18 6.53
N THR A 80 19.04 21.69 7.59
CA THR A 80 19.04 22.29 8.94
C THR A 80 20.44 22.67 9.34
#